data_AF-A0A124IX61-F1
#
_entry.id   AF-A0A124IX61-F1
#
_cell.length_a   1.000
_cell.length_b   1.000
_cell.length_c   1.000
_cell.angle_alpha   90.00
_cell.angle_beta   90.00
_cell.angle_gamma   90.00
#
_symmetry.space_group_name_H-M   'P 1'
#
loop_
_entity.id
_entity.type
_entity.pdbx_description
1 polymer ?
#
loop_
_entity_poly.entity_id
_entity_poly.type
_entity_poly.pdbx_seq_one_letter_code
_entity_poly.pdbx_strand_id
1 'polypeptide(L)'
;MGKSKQVRAPKDESIRRLADRITRAVKARGITVQRYDAYTTNSVYLKFDYGVANSVRISDHNGKKHLSYRFNLLTTLDNSFAELESEHPRYYYSPDDFDRLIKAIIGNRDAQMEKYGSRHYEFLMNRNKAANTDTKGFWSKARIV
;
A
#
# COMPACT_ATOMS: atom_id res chain seq x y z
N MET A 1 37.41 8.71 -10.80
CA MET A 1 36.64 8.02 -9.72
C MET A 1 35.41 7.39 -10.34
N GLY A 2 35.46 6.07 -10.59
CA GLY A 2 34.36 5.34 -11.21
C GLY A 2 33.19 5.19 -10.25
N LYS A 3 31.99 5.60 -10.67
CA LYS A 3 30.75 5.29 -9.95
C LYS A 3 30.62 3.76 -9.92
N SER A 4 30.69 3.17 -8.73
CA SER A 4 30.39 1.76 -8.54
C SER A 4 28.98 1.50 -9.07
N LYS A 5 28.88 0.66 -10.10
CA LYS A 5 27.58 0.13 -10.53
C LYS A 5 27.09 -0.73 -9.37
N GLN A 6 26.16 -0.19 -8.57
CA GLN A 6 25.46 -0.95 -7.54
C GLN A 6 24.85 -2.18 -8.21
N VAL A 7 25.44 -3.35 -7.95
CA VAL A 7 24.90 -4.64 -8.38
C VAL A 7 23.55 -4.80 -7.69
N ARG A 8 22.49 -4.97 -8.48
CA ARG A 8 21.12 -5.02 -7.97
C ARG A 8 20.93 -6.31 -7.18
N ALA A 9 20.41 -6.19 -5.96
CA ALA A 9 19.92 -7.36 -5.24
C ALA A 9 18.76 -7.99 -6.04
N PRO A 10 18.66 -9.33 -6.10
CA PRO A 10 17.51 -10.03 -6.66
C PRO A 10 16.22 -9.53 -5.98
N LYS A 11 15.15 -9.40 -6.75
CA LYS A 11 13.85 -9.03 -6.19
C LYS A 11 13.21 -10.27 -5.59
N ASP A 12 12.63 -10.13 -4.40
CA ASP A 12 11.94 -11.25 -3.77
C ASP A 12 10.55 -11.43 -4.41
N GLU A 13 10.37 -12.54 -5.11
CA GLU A 13 9.09 -12.89 -5.73
C GLU A 13 7.99 -13.13 -4.67
N SER A 14 8.35 -13.43 -3.42
CA SER A 14 7.38 -13.58 -2.33
C SER A 14 6.58 -12.30 -2.08
N ILE A 15 7.24 -11.14 -2.12
CA ILE A 15 6.63 -9.81 -1.92
C ILE A 15 5.62 -9.52 -3.04
N ARG A 16 5.97 -9.86 -4.28
CA ARG A 16 5.05 -9.68 -5.42
C ARG A 16 3.85 -10.61 -5.33
N ARG A 17 4.06 -11.87 -4.95
CA ARG A 17 2.96 -12.82 -4.71
C ARG A 17 2.03 -12.35 -3.59
N LEU A 18 2.57 -11.78 -2.52
CA LEU A 18 1.75 -11.17 -1.46
C LEU A 18 0.95 -9.98 -1.98
N ALA A 19 1.57 -9.09 -2.77
CA ALA A 19 0.85 -7.99 -3.41
C ALA A 19 -0.26 -8.47 -4.35
N ASP A 20 -0.03 -9.54 -5.12
CA ASP A 20 -1.05 -10.14 -5.99
C ASP A 20 -2.20 -10.74 -5.18
N ARG A 21 -1.91 -11.42 -4.07
CA ARG A 21 -2.93 -11.96 -3.15
C ARG A 21 -3.78 -10.84 -2.56
N ILE A 22 -3.16 -9.75 -2.10
CA ILE A 22 -3.88 -8.57 -1.59
C ILE A 22 -4.77 -8.00 -2.69
N THR A 23 -4.21 -7.77 -3.87
CA THR A 23 -4.91 -7.19 -5.02
C THR A 23 -6.14 -8.03 -5.38
N ARG A 24 -6.01 -9.35 -5.49
CA ARG A 24 -7.16 -10.24 -5.79
C ARG A 24 -8.24 -10.15 -4.71
N ALA A 25 -7.86 -10.21 -3.43
CA ALA A 25 -8.80 -10.20 -2.32
C ALA A 25 -9.60 -8.89 -2.24
N VAL A 26 -8.94 -7.74 -2.43
CA VAL A 26 -9.62 -6.43 -2.34
C VAL A 26 -10.43 -6.11 -3.58
N LYS A 27 -9.96 -6.51 -4.79
CA LYS A 27 -10.72 -6.35 -6.03
C LYS A 27 -12.03 -7.13 -6.03
N ALA A 28 -12.05 -8.31 -5.40
CA ALA A 28 -13.28 -9.07 -5.19
C ALA A 28 -14.33 -8.31 -4.35
N ARG A 29 -13.95 -7.23 -3.68
CA ARG A 29 -14.83 -6.30 -2.95
C ARG A 29 -15.06 -4.96 -3.66
N GLY A 30 -14.71 -4.86 -4.94
CA GLY A 30 -14.92 -3.65 -5.74
C GLY A 30 -13.91 -2.53 -5.47
N ILE A 31 -12.79 -2.81 -4.80
CA ILE A 31 -11.75 -1.81 -4.51
C ILE A 31 -10.83 -1.68 -5.73
N THR A 32 -10.62 -0.44 -6.20
CA THR A 32 -9.66 -0.13 -7.26
C THR A 32 -8.24 -0.10 -6.68
N VAL A 33 -7.27 -0.72 -7.36
CA VAL A 33 -5.89 -0.81 -6.87
C VAL A 33 -4.93 -0.11 -7.83
N GLN A 34 -4.13 0.80 -7.30
CA GLN A 34 -2.94 1.32 -7.99
C GLN A 34 -1.70 0.69 -7.39
N ARG A 35 -0.82 0.15 -8.23
CA ARG A 35 0.36 -0.59 -7.83
C ARG A 35 1.63 0.02 -8.39
N TYR A 36 2.61 0.22 -7.53
CA TYR A 36 3.98 0.56 -7.90
C TYR A 36 4.95 -0.47 -7.31
N ASP A 37 5.68 -1.15 -8.20
CA ASP A 37 6.78 -2.04 -7.82
C ASP A 37 8.08 -1.22 -7.78
N ALA A 38 8.69 -1.10 -6.61
CA ALA A 38 9.84 -0.22 -6.42
C ALA A 38 11.04 -0.67 -7.26
N TYR A 39 11.73 0.28 -7.89
CA TYR A 39 12.91 -0.05 -8.70
C TYR A 39 14.13 -0.41 -7.84
N THR A 40 14.44 0.42 -6.84
CA THR A 40 15.70 0.33 -6.07
C THR A 40 15.58 -0.47 -4.77
N THR A 41 14.38 -0.66 -4.25
CA THR A 41 14.13 -1.41 -3.01
C THR A 41 13.28 -2.64 -3.26
N ASN A 42 13.32 -3.61 -2.37
CA ASN A 42 12.41 -4.74 -2.41
C ASN A 42 11.09 -4.33 -1.76
N SER A 43 10.27 -3.60 -2.51
CA SER A 43 8.99 -3.09 -2.02
C SER A 43 7.95 -3.05 -3.12
N VAL A 44 6.71 -3.31 -2.73
CA VAL A 44 5.53 -3.04 -3.55
C VAL A 44 4.61 -2.12 -2.76
N TYR A 45 4.11 -1.09 -3.43
CA TYR A 45 3.20 -0.11 -2.86
C TYR A 45 1.85 -0.24 -3.55
N LEU A 46 0.79 -0.38 -2.76
CA LEU A 46 -0.58 -0.39 -3.23
C LEU A 46 -1.32 0.81 -2.64
N LYS A 47 -2.09 1.51 -3.47
CA LYS A 47 -3.09 2.49 -3.04
C LYS A 47 -4.48 2.01 -3.45
N PHE A 48 -5.44 2.24 -2.57
CA PHE A 48 -6.81 1.75 -2.72
C PHE A 48 -7.74 2.93 -3.01
N ASP A 49 -8.59 2.79 -4.03
CA ASP A 49 -9.59 3.78 -4.42
C ASP A 49 -8.97 5.18 -4.60
N TYR A 50 -7.87 5.23 -5.36
CA TYR A 50 -7.11 6.45 -5.60
C TYR A 50 -6.59 7.10 -4.30
N GLY A 51 -6.33 6.28 -3.28
CA GLY A 51 -5.81 6.70 -1.98
C GLY A 51 -6.88 7.06 -0.95
N VAL A 52 -8.17 7.07 -1.30
CA VAL A 52 -9.26 7.37 -0.34
C VAL A 52 -9.36 6.27 0.72
N ALA A 53 -9.12 5.01 0.34
CA ALA A 53 -9.05 3.86 1.24
C ALA A 53 -7.61 3.56 1.72
N ASN A 54 -6.75 4.58 1.79
CA ASN A 54 -5.35 4.48 2.22
C ASN A 54 -4.52 3.55 1.32
N SER A 55 -3.48 2.94 1.89
CA SER A 55 -2.41 2.26 1.18
C SER A 55 -1.77 1.18 2.03
N VAL A 56 -1.20 0.16 1.38
CA VAL A 56 -0.30 -0.82 1.99
C VAL A 56 1.06 -0.81 1.31
N ARG A 57 2.12 -0.89 2.13
CA ARG A 57 3.47 -1.22 1.66
C ARG A 57 3.78 -2.67 2.01
N ILE A 58 4.27 -3.43 1.04
CA ILE A 58 4.83 -4.77 1.25
C ILE A 58 6.34 -4.65 1.07
N SER A 59 7.14 -5.03 2.07
CA SER A 59 8.61 -4.93 2.02
C SER A 59 9.30 -5.92 2.96
N ASP A 60 10.61 -6.08 2.79
CA ASP A 60 11.51 -6.85 3.67
C ASP A 60 12.31 -5.95 4.63
N HIS A 61 11.85 -4.70 4.80
CA HIS A 61 12.50 -3.69 5.61
C HIS A 61 11.50 -2.66 6.15
N ASN A 62 11.87 -2.00 7.24
CA ASN A 62 11.03 -1.03 7.97
C ASN A 62 10.81 0.30 7.21
N GLY A 63 11.61 0.58 6.18
CA GLY A 63 11.51 1.81 5.38
C GLY A 63 11.97 3.05 6.14
N LYS A 64 11.61 4.24 5.64
CA LYS A 64 12.00 5.54 6.24
C LYS A 64 10.92 6.03 7.21
N LYS A 65 11.33 6.54 8.37
CA LYS A 65 10.42 7.01 9.45
C LYS A 65 9.40 8.07 9.00
N HIS A 66 9.76 8.93 8.05
CA HIS A 66 8.88 10.00 7.56
C HIS A 66 7.84 9.54 6.52
N LEU A 67 7.88 8.26 6.08
CA LEU A 67 6.89 7.74 5.13
C LEU A 67 5.79 7.01 5.90
N SER A 68 4.59 7.60 5.88
CA SER A 68 3.46 7.14 6.67
C SER A 68 2.47 6.33 5.83
N TYR A 69 2.67 5.01 5.78
CA TYR A 69 1.69 4.08 5.22
C TYR A 69 0.77 3.58 6.34
N ARG A 70 -0.54 3.62 6.12
CA ARG A 70 -1.54 3.11 7.07
C ARG A 70 -1.30 1.65 7.42
N PHE A 71 -1.04 0.83 6.40
CA PHE A 71 -0.77 -0.59 6.52
C PHE A 71 0.63 -0.94 5.99
N ASN A 72 1.33 -1.83 6.67
CA ASN A 72 2.65 -2.30 6.30
C ASN A 72 2.68 -3.83 6.47
N LEU A 73 3.04 -4.56 5.43
CA LEU A 73 3.29 -6.00 5.48
C LEU A 73 4.80 -6.22 5.36
N LEU A 74 5.42 -6.70 6.42
CA LEU A 74 6.86 -6.88 6.51
C LEU A 74 7.21 -8.36 6.50
N THR A 75 7.91 -8.83 5.47
CA THR A 75 8.25 -10.27 5.36
C THR A 75 9.26 -10.74 6.40
N THR A 76 9.96 -9.80 7.05
CA THR A 76 10.94 -10.05 8.11
C THR A 76 10.37 -9.85 9.51
N LEU A 77 9.08 -9.57 9.63
CA LEU A 77 8.45 -9.31 10.92
C LEU A 77 7.86 -10.60 11.46
N ASP A 78 8.25 -10.96 12.68
CA ASP A 78 7.73 -12.16 13.35
C ASP A 78 6.33 -11.89 13.91
N ASN A 79 6.16 -10.74 14.58
CA ASN A 79 4.92 -10.40 15.25
C ASN A 79 4.38 -9.05 14.76
N SER A 80 3.11 -9.05 14.37
CA SER A 80 2.42 -7.84 14.00
C SER A 80 2.21 -6.90 15.18
N PHE A 81 2.26 -5.59 14.93
CA PHE A 81 2.07 -4.56 15.95
C PHE A 81 1.44 -3.29 15.35
N ALA A 82 1.10 -2.32 16.20
CA ALA A 82 0.59 -1.03 15.78
C ALA A 82 1.33 0.11 16.48
N GLU A 83 1.54 1.21 15.76
CA GLU A 83 2.03 2.48 16.30
C GLU A 83 0.85 3.46 16.31
N LEU A 84 0.29 3.70 17.50
CA LEU A 84 -0.95 4.49 17.67
C LEU A 84 -0.70 5.92 18.13
N GLU A 85 0.52 6.24 18.60
CA GLU A 85 0.89 7.53 19.19
C GLU A 85 0.96 8.72 18.20
N SER A 86 0.86 8.45 16.90
CA SER A 86 0.87 9.49 15.86
C SER A 86 -0.54 9.82 15.38
N GLU A 87 -0.77 11.06 14.93
CA GLU A 87 -2.01 11.52 14.28
C GLU A 87 -2.52 10.55 13.19
N HIS A 88 -1.61 9.81 12.56
CA HIS A 88 -1.92 8.77 11.59
C HIS A 88 -1.46 7.40 12.08
N PRO A 89 -2.31 6.64 12.80
CA PRO A 89 -1.94 5.32 13.29
C PRO A 89 -1.44 4.41 12.16
N ARG A 90 -0.41 3.61 12.47
CA ARG A 90 0.24 2.70 11.51
C ARG A 90 0.14 1.27 12.01
N TYR A 91 -0.24 0.36 11.12
CA TYR A 91 -0.36 -1.06 11.44
C TYR A 91 0.68 -1.85 10.65
N TYR A 92 1.43 -2.69 11.35
CA TYR A 92 2.47 -3.55 10.81
C TYR A 92 2.03 -5.00 10.97
N TYR A 93 2.03 -5.74 9.88
CA TYR A 93 1.60 -7.12 9.79
C TYR A 93 2.78 -8.01 9.41
N SER A 94 2.90 -9.15 10.07
CA SER A 94 3.71 -10.28 9.60
C SER A 94 2.96 -11.04 8.49
N PRO A 95 3.64 -11.89 7.69
CA PRO A 95 2.98 -12.76 6.72
C PRO A 95 1.94 -13.70 7.33
N ASP A 96 2.10 -14.08 8.60
CA ASP A 96 1.19 -14.98 9.31
C ASP A 96 -0.17 -14.32 9.59
N ASP A 97 -0.19 -12.99 9.75
CA ASP A 97 -1.41 -12.20 9.94
C ASP A 97 -2.00 -11.66 8.61
N PHE A 98 -1.72 -12.32 7.49
CA PHE A 98 -2.16 -11.87 6.16
C PHE A 98 -3.68 -11.66 6.07
N ASP A 99 -4.48 -12.59 6.58
CA ASP A 99 -5.95 -12.47 6.52
C ASP A 99 -6.45 -11.32 7.39
N ARG A 100 -5.76 -11.03 8.51
CA ARG A 100 -6.06 -9.89 9.37
C ARG A 100 -5.76 -8.56 8.65
N LEU A 101 -4.68 -8.51 7.86
CA LEU A 101 -4.38 -7.37 6.98
C LEU A 101 -5.49 -7.16 5.95
N ILE A 102 -5.95 -8.22 5.27
CA ILE A 102 -7.03 -8.11 4.27
C ILE A 102 -8.31 -7.57 4.92
N LYS A 103 -8.70 -8.10 6.07
CA LYS A 103 -9.86 -7.62 6.84
C LYS A 103 -9.70 -6.15 7.22
N ALA A 104 -8.51 -5.73 7.64
CA ALA A 104 -8.25 -4.34 8.01
C ALA A 104 -8.33 -3.37 6.81
N ILE A 105 -7.85 -3.77 5.63
CA ILE A 105 -7.95 -2.95 4.42
C ILE A 105 -9.42 -2.77 4.01
N ILE A 106 -10.17 -3.87 3.95
CA ILE A 106 -11.60 -3.84 3.58
C ILE A 106 -12.40 -3.04 4.60
N GLY A 107 -12.22 -3.31 5.90
CA GLY A 107 -12.90 -2.58 6.96
C GLY A 107 -12.57 -1.09 6.96
N ASN A 108 -11.33 -0.70 6.65
CA ASN A 108 -10.96 0.71 6.48
C ASN A 108 -11.70 1.34 5.29
N ARG A 109 -11.81 0.63 4.17
CA ARG A 109 -12.56 1.13 3.01
C ARG A 109 -14.04 1.32 3.37
N ASP A 110 -14.63 0.36 4.07
CA ASP A 110 -16.05 0.42 4.46
C ASP A 110 -16.31 1.55 5.46
N ALA A 111 -15.43 1.74 6.45
CA ALA A 111 -15.51 2.88 7.37
C ALA A 111 -15.41 4.24 6.65
N GLN A 112 -14.57 4.33 5.62
CA GLN A 112 -14.48 5.55 4.81
C GLN A 112 -15.76 5.77 3.99
N MET A 113 -16.37 4.71 3.45
CA MET A 113 -17.66 4.82 2.76
C MET A 113 -18.79 5.23 3.70
N GLU A 114 -18.83 4.68 4.91
CA GLU A 114 -19.81 5.03 5.94
C GLU A 114 -19.67 6.50 6.34
N LYS A 115 -18.42 6.94 6.60
CA LYS A 115 -18.11 8.31 6.99
C LYS A 115 -18.54 9.35 5.94
N TYR A 116 -18.26 9.09 4.66
CA TYR A 116 -18.47 10.07 3.59
C TYR A 116 -19.82 9.89 2.87
N GLY A 117 -20.41 8.71 2.93
CA GLY A 117 -21.48 8.29 2.03
C GLY A 117 -20.95 8.02 0.61
N SER A 118 -21.65 7.16 -0.13
CA SER A 118 -21.23 6.68 -1.45
C SER A 118 -20.92 7.81 -2.45
N ARG A 119 -21.80 8.81 -2.54
CA ARG A 119 -21.64 9.95 -3.47
C ARG A 119 -20.41 10.79 -3.18
N HIS A 120 -20.14 11.11 -1.92
CA HIS A 120 -18.97 11.92 -1.58
C HIS A 120 -17.69 11.08 -1.65
N TYR A 121 -17.76 9.80 -1.31
CA TYR A 121 -16.65 8.87 -1.48
C TYR A 121 -16.18 8.81 -2.94
N GLU A 122 -17.11 8.65 -3.88
CA GLU A 122 -16.82 8.66 -5.32
C GLU A 122 -16.25 10.02 -5.77
N PHE A 123 -16.80 11.14 -5.27
CA PHE A 123 -16.24 12.47 -5.52
C PHE A 123 -14.77 12.56 -5.06
N LEU A 124 -14.43 12.05 -3.88
CA LEU A 124 -13.05 12.02 -3.38
C LEU A 124 -12.14 11.15 -4.25
N MET A 125 -12.64 10.00 -4.73
CA MET A 125 -11.89 9.15 -5.66
C MET A 125 -11.56 9.90 -6.95
N ASN A 126 -12.56 10.54 -7.55
CA ASN A 126 -12.40 11.30 -8.80
C ASN A 126 -11.49 12.51 -8.62
N ARG A 127 -11.64 13.25 -7.51
CA ARG A 127 -10.76 14.35 -7.14
C ARG A 127 -9.31 13.88 -7.00
N ASN A 128 -9.08 12.79 -6.27
CA ASN A 128 -7.73 12.25 -6.08
C ASN A 128 -7.14 11.74 -7.40
N LYS A 129 -7.94 11.08 -8.25
CA LYS A 129 -7.50 10.65 -9.58
C LYS A 129 -7.02 11.84 -10.41
N ALA A 130 -7.83 12.90 -10.51
CA ALA A 130 -7.48 14.10 -11.25
C ALA A 130 -6.23 14.79 -10.68
N ALA A 131 -6.19 15.03 -9.36
CA ALA A 131 -5.09 15.72 -8.70
C ALA A 131 -3.74 15.01 -8.81
N ASN A 132 -3.74 13.68 -9.01
CA ASN A 132 -2.52 12.89 -9.03
C ASN A 132 -1.99 12.57 -10.43
N THR A 133 -2.73 12.88 -11.49
CA THR A 133 -2.43 12.46 -12.88
C THR A 133 -1.01 12.85 -13.33
N ASP A 134 -0.56 14.08 -13.01
CA ASP A 134 0.76 14.59 -13.42
C ASP A 134 1.78 14.66 -12.29
N THR A 135 1.51 13.99 -11.16
CA THR A 135 2.38 14.09 -9.99
C THR A 135 3.59 13.17 -10.09
N LYS A 136 4.77 13.73 -9.81
CA LYS A 136 6.00 12.96 -9.66
C LYS A 136 5.89 12.01 -8.46
N GLY A 137 6.47 10.82 -8.56
CA GLY A 137 6.57 9.87 -7.45
C GLY A 137 5.75 8.61 -7.68
N PHE A 138 4.88 8.26 -6.73
CA PHE A 138 4.09 7.03 -6.80
C PHE A 138 3.22 7.01 -8.06
N TRP A 139 2.45 8.06 -8.32
CA TRP A 139 1.39 8.04 -9.33
C TRP A 139 1.91 7.98 -10.76
N SER A 140 2.99 8.68 -11.07
CA SER A 140 3.68 8.59 -12.39
C SER A 140 4.34 7.23 -12.65
N LYS A 141 4.48 6.37 -11.64
CA LYS A 141 5.10 5.04 -11.76
C LYS A 141 4.12 3.89 -11.48
N ALA A 142 2.91 4.21 -11.01
CA ALA A 142 1.92 3.23 -10.64
C ALA A 142 1.09 2.84 -11.86
N ARG A 143 0.64 1.59 -11.87
CA ARG A 143 -0.34 1.07 -12.83
C ARG A 143 -1.62 0.69 -12.10
N ILE A 144 -2.77 0.82 -12.77
CA ILE A 144 -4.03 0.24 -12.31
C ILE A 144 -3.95 -1.27 -12.58
N VAL A 145 -4.28 -2.10 -11.59
CA VAL A 145 -4.19 -3.57 -11.65
C VAL A 145 -5.48 -4.28 -11.34
#